data_AF-A0AAV4YC39-F1
#
_entry.id   AF-A0AAV4YC39-F1
#
_cell.length_a   1.000
_cell.length_b   1.000
_cell.length_c   1.000
_cell.angle_alpha   90.00
_cell.angle_beta   90.00
_cell.angle_gamma   90.00
#
_symmetry.space_group_name_H-M   'P 1'
#
loop_
_entity.id
_entity.type
_entity.pdbx_description
1 polymer ?
#
loop_
_entity_poly.entity_id
_entity_poly.type
_entity_poly.pdbx_seq_one_letter_code
_entity_poly.pdbx_strand_id
1 'polypeptide(L)'
;MRDSKGPITSSALKKFEATGSLASRQRSGHPSTAAAVATTVEQTVQSMSAVAAHGECSAREVSRQTGVSYGSVWKALRITLKRYPYKLYHKQELKPPDFDSRRGFCEFGIQ
;
A
#
# COMPACT_ATOMS: atom_id res chain seq x y z
N MET A 1 10.94 -33.99 2.68
CA MET A 1 9.47 -34.19 2.59
C MET A 1 8.98 -34.59 3.99
N ARG A 2 8.20 -33.75 4.68
CA ARG A 2 7.59 -34.09 5.97
C ARG A 2 6.08 -33.87 5.84
N ASP A 3 5.41 -34.87 5.30
CA ASP A 3 3.95 -34.99 5.35
C ASP A 3 3.61 -36.18 6.25
N SER A 4 3.74 -36.01 7.56
CA SER A 4 3.08 -36.88 8.52
C SER A 4 1.79 -36.18 8.96
N LYS A 5 0.76 -36.22 8.12
CA LYS A 5 -0.59 -35.84 8.54
C LYS A 5 -1.07 -36.93 9.48
N GLY A 6 -1.29 -36.58 10.75
CA GLY A 6 -1.87 -37.48 11.74
C GLY A 6 -3.24 -38.02 11.28
N PRO A 7 -3.78 -39.04 11.96
CA PRO A 7 -5.04 -39.66 11.58
C PRO A 7 -6.16 -38.61 11.50
N ILE A 8 -7.03 -38.76 10.49
CA ILE A 8 -8.22 -37.92 10.31
C ILE A 8 -9.06 -38.06 11.58
N THR A 9 -9.23 -36.95 12.30
CA THR A 9 -9.99 -36.93 13.55
C THR A 9 -11.49 -37.01 13.26
N SER A 10 -12.27 -37.56 14.19
CA SER A 10 -13.74 -37.66 14.06
C SER A 10 -14.42 -36.28 13.87
N SER A 11 -13.82 -35.22 14.40
CA SER A 11 -14.28 -33.84 14.20
C SER A 11 -14.06 -33.33 12.78
N ALA A 12 -13.00 -33.78 12.10
CA ALA A 12 -12.74 -33.45 10.70
C ALA A 12 -13.77 -34.12 9.78
N LEU A 13 -14.12 -35.38 10.04
CA LEU A 13 -15.17 -36.10 9.29
C LEU A 13 -16.54 -35.40 9.43
N LYS A 14 -16.97 -35.09 10.67
CA LYS A 14 -18.23 -34.36 10.90
C LYS A 14 -18.27 -33.00 10.21
N LYS A 15 -17.13 -32.29 10.19
CA LYS A 15 -17.00 -31.01 9.48
C LYS A 15 -17.14 -31.19 7.97
N PHE A 16 -16.55 -32.24 7.41
CA PHE A 16 -16.66 -32.57 5.99
C PHE A 16 -18.09 -32.99 5.61
N GLU A 17 -18.74 -33.84 6.40
CA GLU A 17 -20.13 -34.23 6.17
C GLU A 17 -21.09 -33.03 6.19
N ALA A 18 -20.86 -32.06 7.09
CA ALA A 18 -21.69 -30.87 7.19
C ALA A 18 -21.41 -29.79 6.13
N THR A 19 -20.16 -29.63 5.69
CA THR A 19 -19.73 -28.47 4.86
C THR A 19 -19.20 -28.87 3.48
N GLY A 20 -18.97 -30.16 3.24
CA GLY A 20 -18.29 -30.69 2.05
C GLY A 20 -16.81 -30.31 1.96
N SER A 21 -16.21 -29.71 3.01
CA SER A 21 -14.86 -29.18 2.97
C SER A 21 -14.13 -29.27 4.31
N LEU A 22 -12.88 -29.72 4.26
CA LEU A 22 -11.97 -29.70 5.40
C LEU A 22 -11.24 -28.34 5.54
N ALA A 23 -11.36 -27.44 4.56
CA ALA A 23 -10.69 -26.15 4.56
C ALA A 23 -11.03 -25.34 5.83
N SER A 24 -10.06 -24.59 6.34
CA SER A 24 -10.30 -23.74 7.52
C SER A 24 -11.42 -22.73 7.22
N ARG A 25 -12.40 -22.62 8.13
CA ARG A 25 -13.47 -21.65 7.99
C ARG A 25 -12.89 -20.25 8.16
N GLN A 26 -13.31 -19.31 7.32
CA GLN A 26 -13.02 -17.90 7.53
C GLN A 26 -13.57 -17.48 8.90
N ARG A 27 -12.69 -17.08 9.80
CA ARG A 27 -13.06 -16.60 11.14
C ARG A 27 -13.63 -15.20 11.00
N SER A 28 -14.66 -14.87 11.79
CA SER A 28 -15.06 -13.47 11.95
C SER A 28 -13.92 -12.73 12.65
N GLY A 29 -13.08 -12.06 11.85
CA GLY A 29 -12.06 -11.14 12.35
C GLY A 29 -12.70 -9.88 12.93
N HIS A 30 -11.87 -9.01 13.50
CA HIS A 30 -12.30 -7.67 13.88
C HIS A 30 -12.65 -6.87 12.61
N PRO A 31 -13.80 -6.16 12.55
CA PRO A 31 -14.16 -5.35 11.40
C PRO A 31 -13.06 -4.35 11.07
N SER A 32 -12.63 -4.37 9.81
CA SER A 32 -11.54 -3.52 9.35
C SER A 32 -12.05 -2.09 9.15
N THR A 33 -11.75 -1.20 10.11
CA THR A 33 -11.85 0.25 9.89
C THR A 33 -10.84 0.76 8.86
N ALA A 34 -9.94 -0.11 8.37
CA ALA A 34 -8.83 0.25 7.50
C ALA A 34 -9.27 0.79 6.14
N ALA A 35 -10.42 0.36 5.60
CA ALA A 35 -10.87 0.82 4.28
C ALA A 35 -11.30 2.29 4.29
N ALA A 36 -12.24 2.66 5.17
CA ALA A 36 -12.73 4.04 5.29
C ALA A 36 -11.61 5.00 5.73
N VAL A 37 -10.76 4.57 6.67
CA VAL A 37 -9.59 5.34 7.10
C VAL A 37 -8.59 5.51 5.96
N ALA A 38 -8.34 4.47 5.16
CA ALA A 38 -7.42 4.55 4.03
C ALA A 38 -7.90 5.54 2.97
N THR A 39 -9.18 5.57 2.64
CA THR A 39 -9.72 6.55 1.68
C THR A 39 -9.53 7.99 2.16
N THR A 40 -9.83 8.25 3.44
CA THR A 40 -9.65 9.59 4.04
C THR A 40 -8.18 10.01 4.05
N VAL A 41 -7.29 9.08 4.41
CA VAL A 41 -5.83 9.29 4.41
C VAL A 41 -5.33 9.54 2.99
N GLU A 42 -5.79 8.80 2.00
CA GLU A 42 -5.37 8.94 0.60
C GLU A 42 -5.74 10.30 0.03
N GLN A 43 -6.99 10.73 0.21
CA GLN A 43 -7.47 12.05 -0.23
C GLN A 43 -6.65 13.18 0.38
N THR A 44 -6.36 13.08 1.67
CA THR A 44 -5.58 14.08 2.39
C THR A 44 -4.13 14.11 1.92
N VAL A 45 -3.51 12.95 1.70
CA VAL A 45 -2.14 12.90 1.16
C VAL A 45 -2.11 13.50 -0.24
N GLN A 46 -3.11 13.20 -1.08
CA GLN A 46 -3.17 13.72 -2.44
C GLN A 46 -3.30 15.25 -2.47
N SER A 47 -4.16 15.83 -1.64
CA SER A 47 -4.32 17.29 -1.57
C SER A 47 -3.07 17.98 -1.05
N MET A 48 -2.43 17.42 -0.02
CA MET A 48 -1.21 17.99 0.54
C MET A 48 -0.01 17.88 -0.41
N SER A 49 0.17 16.72 -1.05
CA SER A 49 1.23 16.51 -2.03
C SER A 49 1.06 17.40 -3.26
N ALA A 50 -0.17 17.76 -3.66
CA ALA A 50 -0.39 18.65 -4.80
C ALA A 50 0.13 20.08 -4.56
N VAL A 51 0.23 20.51 -3.30
CA VAL A 51 0.70 21.86 -2.92
C VAL A 51 2.22 21.87 -2.70
N ALA A 52 2.81 20.74 -2.31
CA ALA A 52 4.25 20.64 -2.04
C ALA A 52 5.07 20.67 -3.34
N ALA A 53 6.18 21.42 -3.33
CA ALA A 53 7.05 21.58 -4.49
C ALA A 53 7.57 20.25 -5.06
N HIS A 54 7.84 19.27 -4.20
CA HIS A 54 8.30 17.93 -4.59
C HIS A 54 7.29 16.83 -4.30
N GLY A 55 6.03 17.19 -4.04
CA GLY A 55 5.00 16.22 -3.68
C GLY A 55 5.17 15.58 -2.29
N GLU A 56 6.04 16.15 -1.45
CA GLU A 56 6.30 15.59 -0.12
C GLU A 56 5.14 15.80 0.86
N CYS A 57 4.91 14.80 1.70
CA CYS A 57 3.86 14.83 2.71
C CYS A 57 4.26 13.98 3.92
N SER A 58 4.08 14.53 5.12
CA SER A 58 4.41 13.85 6.38
C SER A 58 3.21 13.07 6.91
N ALA A 59 3.43 11.79 7.28
CA ALA A 59 2.38 10.99 7.93
C ALA A 59 1.90 11.59 9.26
N ARG A 60 2.75 12.36 9.97
CA ARG A 60 2.33 13.09 11.19
C ARG A 60 1.40 14.25 10.85
N GLU A 61 1.68 14.94 9.75
CA GLU A 61 0.86 16.05 9.28
C GLU A 61 -0.51 15.54 8.82
N VAL A 62 -0.53 14.45 8.05
CA VAL A 62 -1.77 13.78 7.65
C VAL A 62 -2.59 13.34 8.87
N SER A 63 -1.93 12.81 9.91
CA SER A 63 -2.60 12.45 11.18
C SER A 63 -3.25 13.66 11.84
N ARG A 64 -2.59 14.81 11.87
CA ARG A 64 -3.14 16.06 12.40
C ARG A 64 -4.33 16.55 11.58
N GLN A 65 -4.23 16.49 10.26
CA GLN A 65 -5.28 16.96 9.34
C GLN A 65 -6.53 16.09 9.38
N THR A 66 -6.36 14.76 9.48
CA THR A 66 -7.46 13.78 9.44
C THR A 66 -8.04 13.46 10.82
N GLY A 67 -7.34 13.81 11.90
CA GLY A 67 -7.67 13.37 13.26
C GLY A 67 -7.43 11.86 13.51
N VAL A 68 -6.92 11.13 12.51
CA VAL A 68 -6.61 9.70 12.61
C VAL A 68 -5.27 9.54 13.34
N SER A 69 -5.17 8.54 14.23
CA SER A 69 -3.91 8.27 14.92
C SER A 69 -2.75 8.01 13.94
N TYR A 70 -1.54 8.47 14.28
CA TYR A 70 -0.35 8.27 13.46
C TYR A 70 -0.12 6.79 13.07
N GLY A 71 -0.34 5.86 14.00
CA GLY A 71 -0.20 4.43 13.73
C GLY A 71 -1.21 3.91 12.70
N SER A 72 -2.45 4.41 12.74
CA SER A 72 -3.47 4.09 11.75
C SER A 72 -3.17 4.70 10.39
N VAL A 73 -2.68 5.95 10.34
CA VAL A 73 -2.21 6.58 9.09
C VAL A 73 -1.07 5.77 8.48
N TRP A 74 -0.09 5.37 9.29
CA TRP A 74 1.03 4.55 8.81
C TRP A 74 0.58 3.19 8.27
N LYS A 75 -0.35 2.50 8.96
CA LYS A 75 -0.93 1.24 8.48
C LYS A 75 -1.70 1.45 7.18
N ALA A 76 -2.52 2.50 7.09
CA ALA A 76 -3.26 2.83 5.88
C ALA A 76 -2.30 3.05 4.70
N LEU A 77 -1.26 3.86 4.87
CA LEU A 77 -0.25 4.12 3.85
C LEU A 77 0.50 2.85 3.44
N ARG A 78 1.08 2.11 4.41
CA ARG A 78 1.98 0.98 4.15
C ARG A 78 1.26 -0.30 3.74
N ILE A 79 0.15 -0.62 4.39
CA ILE A 79 -0.52 -1.93 4.27
C ILE A 79 -1.65 -1.87 3.26
N THR A 80 -2.50 -0.85 3.32
CA THR A 80 -3.69 -0.76 2.46
C THR A 80 -3.37 -0.10 1.13
N LEU A 81 -2.81 1.11 1.15
CA LEU A 81 -2.53 1.94 -0.03
C LEU A 81 -1.21 1.60 -0.72
N LYS A 82 -0.35 0.78 -0.08
CA LYS A 82 0.98 0.41 -0.57
C LYS A 82 1.86 1.61 -0.97
N ARG A 83 1.67 2.76 -0.33
CA ARG A 83 2.53 3.94 -0.49
C ARG A 83 3.75 3.81 0.42
N TYR A 84 4.92 3.84 -0.20
CA TYR A 84 6.20 3.73 0.48
C TYR A 84 6.96 5.05 0.39
N PRO A 85 7.65 5.48 1.47
CA PRO A 85 8.47 6.67 1.40
C PRO A 85 9.68 6.39 0.52
N TYR A 86 9.87 7.22 -0.50
CA TYR A 86 11.06 7.22 -1.34
C TYR A 86 11.72 8.59 -1.26
N LYS A 87 13.06 8.59 -1.18
CA LYS A 87 13.84 9.81 -1.28
C LYS A 87 14.36 9.90 -2.71
N LEU A 88 13.73 10.75 -3.52
CA LEU A 88 14.25 11.11 -4.83
C LEU A 88 15.49 11.99 -4.64
N TYR A 89 16.54 11.69 -5.40
CA TYR A 89 17.76 12.49 -5.41
C TYR A 89 18.17 12.74 -6.85
N HIS A 90 18.61 13.96 -7.14
CA HIS A 90 19.20 14.30 -8.43
C HIS A 90 20.69 13.98 -8.38
N LYS A 91 21.14 13.08 -9.28
CA LYS A 91 22.57 12.74 -9.41
C LYS A 91 23.36 13.79 -10.20
N GLN A 92 22.68 14.50 -11.08
CA GLN A 92 23.26 15.50 -11.97
C GLN A 92 22.37 16.73 -11.93
N GLU A 93 22.99 17.90 -11.84
CA GLU A 93 22.31 19.18 -11.99
C GLU A 93 21.90 19.35 -13.45
N LEU A 94 20.62 19.64 -13.69
CA LEU A 94 20.11 19.92 -15.02
C LEU A 94 20.24 21.41 -15.30
N LYS A 95 21.04 21.75 -16.30
CA LYS A 95 21.15 23.12 -16.80
C LYS A 95 19.98 23.42 -17.74
N PRO A 96 19.61 24.70 -17.92
CA PRO A 96 18.53 25.09 -18.83
C PRO A 96 18.57 24.45 -20.24
N PRO A 97 19.73 24.35 -20.95
CA PRO A 97 19.77 23.74 -22.28
C PRO A 97 19.67 22.20 -22.31
N ASP A 98 19.83 21.53 -21.16
CA ASP A 98 19.87 20.08 -21.10
C ASP A 98 18.52 19.45 -21.44
N PHE A 99 17.42 20.15 -21.14
CA PHE A 99 16.09 19.63 -21.40
C PHE A 99 15.83 19.42 -22.89
N ASP A 100 16.03 20.46 -23.70
CA ASP A 100 15.81 20.41 -25.15
C ASP A 100 16.76 19.42 -25.84
N SER A 101 18.03 19.41 -25.40
CA SER A 101 19.05 18.49 -25.92
C SER A 101 18.69 17.03 -25.66
N ARG A 102 18.23 16.71 -24.43
CA ARG A 102 17.85 15.34 -24.05
C ARG A 102 16.55 14.92 -24.73
N ARG A 103 15.58 15.82 -24.87
CA ARG A 103 14.34 15.56 -25.62
C ARG A 103 14.65 15.23 -27.08
N GLY A 104 15.44 16.06 -27.76
CA GLY A 104 15.80 15.84 -29.15
C GLY A 104 16.54 14.52 -29.38
N PHE A 105 17.44 14.13 -28.48
CA PHE A 105 18.10 12.82 -28.53
C PHE A 105 17.11 11.65 -28.43
N CYS A 106 16.14 11.72 -27.51
CA CYS A 106 15.12 10.68 -27.35
C CYS A 106 14.22 10.57 -28.58
N GLU A 107 13.82 11.70 -29.17
CA GLU A 107 12.96 11.73 -30.36
C GLU A 107 13.67 11.18 -31.60
N PHE A 108 14.97 11.49 -31.78
CA PHE A 108 15.79 10.95 -32.85
C PHE A 108 15.89 9.41 -32.82
N GLY A 109 16.03 8.82 -31.63
CA GLY A 109 16.21 7.37 -31.47
C GLY A 109 14.93 6.52 -31.56
N ILE A 110 13.76 7.15 -31.71
CA ILE A 110 12.47 6.45 -31.85
C ILE A 110 12.05 6.30 -33.33
N GLN A 111 12.74 6.97 -34.26
CA GLN A 111 12.60 6.78 -35.72
C GLN A 111 13.38 5.57 -36.22
#